data_AF-A0A9N9WIG4-F1
#
_entry.id   AF-A0A9N9WIG4-F1
#
_cell.length_a   1.000
_cell.length_b   1.000
_cell.length_c   1.000
_cell.angle_alpha   90.00
_cell.angle_beta   90.00
_cell.angle_gamma   90.00
#
_symmetry.space_group_name_H-M   'P 1'
#
loop_
_entity.id
_entity.type
_entity.pdbx_description
1 polymer ?
#
loop_
_entity_poly.entity_id
_entity_poly.type
_entity_poly.pdbx_seq_one_letter_code
_entity_poly.pdbx_strand_id
1 'polypeptide(L)'
;MLCAYFKSLRNYGREQTFNPARHALLSQMHAAVMKKCNVLWKAAGRPKSAEIIQDVLGHTLSRPGETRWNSLYDTLQQISNIKEKSLLLHRSLNIKNTIKENEFDYIQE
;
A
#
# COMPACT_ATOMS: atom_id res chain seq x y z
N MET A 1 -49.54 -1.48 13.44
CA MET A 1 -48.30 -1.38 14.24
C MET A 1 -47.04 -1.90 13.55
N LEU A 2 -47.10 -2.71 12.48
CA LEU A 2 -45.89 -3.23 11.80
C LEU A 2 -45.18 -2.25 10.84
N CYS A 3 -45.81 -1.15 10.45
CA CYS A 3 -45.23 -0.21 9.47
C CYS A 3 -44.20 0.76 10.09
N ALA A 4 -44.26 0.98 11.40
CA ALA A 4 -43.32 1.86 12.11
C ALA A 4 -41.95 1.18 12.32
N TYR A 5 -41.93 -0.14 12.53
CA TYR A 5 -40.70 -0.90 12.78
C TYR A 5 -39.82 -1.00 11.51
N PHE A 6 -40.45 -1.12 10.33
CA PHE A 6 -39.73 -1.19 9.06
C PHE A 6 -39.08 0.14 8.64
N LYS A 7 -39.63 1.28 9.07
CA LYS A 7 -38.99 2.59 8.88
C LYS A 7 -37.82 2.81 9.83
N SER A 8 -37.85 2.21 11.03
CA SER A 8 -36.75 2.33 12.00
C SER A 8 -35.50 1.54 11.57
N LEU A 9 -35.66 0.40 10.91
CA LEU A 9 -34.53 -0.43 10.46
C LEU A 9 -33.84 0.06 9.18
N ARG A 10 -34.50 0.91 8.37
CA ARG A 10 -33.86 1.55 7.20
C ARG A 10 -32.88 2.66 7.59
N ASN A 11 -33.03 3.23 8.79
CA ASN A 11 -32.19 4.34 9.28
C ASN A 11 -31.01 3.88 10.16
N TYR A 12 -30.87 2.57 10.42
CA TYR A 12 -29.74 2.04 11.21
C TYR A 12 -28.51 1.71 10.35
N GLY A 13 -28.62 1.82 9.02
CA GLY A 13 -27.54 1.58 8.08
C GLY A 13 -27.11 2.86 7.39
N ARG A 14 -25.96 3.40 7.81
CA ARG A 14 -25.08 4.29 7.03
C ARG A 14 -25.40 5.80 7.04
N GLU A 15 -25.10 6.44 8.17
CA GLU A 15 -24.58 7.81 8.17
C GLU A 15 -23.09 7.77 8.59
N GLN A 16 -22.23 7.30 7.68
CA GLN A 16 -20.88 7.84 7.67
C GLN A 16 -21.00 9.19 6.99
N THR A 17 -20.98 10.26 7.78
CA THR A 17 -20.95 11.62 7.24
C THR A 17 -19.77 11.72 6.28
N PHE A 18 -20.07 11.95 5.00
CA PHE A 18 -19.05 12.17 3.98
C PHE A 18 -18.24 13.40 4.38
N ASN A 19 -17.06 13.17 4.94
CA ASN A 19 -16.14 14.24 5.32
C ASN A 19 -15.12 14.41 4.18
N PRO A 20 -15.28 15.43 3.32
CA PRO A 20 -14.42 15.62 2.15
C PRO A 20 -12.95 15.84 2.53
N ALA A 21 -12.68 16.45 3.69
CA ALA A 21 -11.32 16.70 4.16
C ALA A 21 -10.62 15.39 4.58
N ARG A 22 -11.32 14.47 5.24
CA ARG A 22 -10.77 13.15 5.59
C ARG A 22 -10.47 12.32 4.35
N HIS A 23 -11.37 12.33 3.36
CA HIS A 23 -11.16 11.60 2.11
C HIS A 23 -9.97 12.16 1.32
N ALA A 24 -9.82 13.49 1.28
CA ALA A 24 -8.68 14.13 0.63
C ALA A 24 -7.35 13.77 1.29
N LEU A 25 -7.30 13.72 2.63
CA LEU A 25 -6.11 13.32 3.38
C LEU A 25 -5.73 11.86 3.10
N LEU A 26 -6.68 10.94 3.17
CA LEU A 26 -6.47 9.52 2.85
C LEU A 26 -6.01 9.34 1.41
N SER A 27 -6.61 10.07 0.47
CA SER A 27 -6.21 10.04 -0.94
C SER A 27 -4.78 10.55 -1.13
N GLN A 28 -4.36 11.60 -0.42
CA GLN A 28 -2.97 12.09 -0.46
C GLN A 28 -2.00 11.07 0.12
N MET A 29 -2.32 10.47 1.27
CA MET A 29 -1.50 9.43 1.88
C MET A 29 -1.35 8.24 0.94
N HIS A 30 -2.45 7.75 0.39
CA HIS A 30 -2.46 6.67 -0.58
C HIS A 30 -1.55 6.98 -1.78
N ALA A 31 -1.72 8.15 -2.39
CA ALA A 31 -0.92 8.57 -3.54
C ALA A 31 0.58 8.67 -3.20
N ALA A 32 0.92 9.16 -2.01
CA ALA A 32 2.30 9.25 -1.54
C ALA A 32 2.93 7.86 -1.35
N VAL A 33 2.22 6.94 -0.69
CA VAL A 33 2.68 5.57 -0.46
C VAL A 33 2.84 4.81 -1.78
N MET A 34 1.83 4.88 -2.65
CA MET A 34 1.88 4.25 -3.97
C MET A 34 3.01 4.80 -4.83
N LYS A 35 3.31 6.10 -4.74
CA LYS A 35 4.46 6.68 -5.44
C LYS A 35 5.79 6.09 -4.96
N LYS A 36 5.95 5.85 -3.65
CA LYS A 36 7.16 5.20 -3.10
C LYS A 36 7.26 3.73 -3.49
N CYS A 37 6.17 2.98 -3.39
CA CYS A 37 6.10 1.58 -3.82
C CYS A 37 6.45 1.44 -5.32
N ASN A 38 5.93 2.35 -6.15
CA ASN A 38 6.28 2.41 -7.57
C ASN A 38 7.77 2.62 -7.85
N VAL A 39 8.48 3.39 -7.01
CA VAL A 39 9.93 3.56 -7.15
C VAL A 39 10.65 2.23 -6.90
N LEU A 40 10.24 1.49 -5.86
CA LEU A 40 10.78 0.16 -5.56
C LEU A 40 10.47 -0.84 -6.66
N TRP A 41 9.23 -0.92 -7.14
CA TRP A 41 8.87 -1.83 -8.24
C TRP A 41 9.61 -1.50 -9.53
N LYS A 42 9.85 -0.21 -9.82
CA LYS A 42 10.68 0.20 -10.97
C LYS A 42 12.14 -0.19 -10.79
N ALA A 43 12.67 -0.12 -9.56
CA ALA A 43 14.02 -0.59 -9.26
C ALA A 43 14.12 -2.12 -9.43
N ALA A 44 13.13 -2.87 -8.96
CA ALA A 44 13.06 -4.32 -9.13
C ALA A 44 13.02 -4.77 -10.61
N GLY A 45 12.51 -3.92 -11.51
CA GLY A 45 12.52 -4.19 -12.95
C GLY A 45 13.87 -3.96 -13.64
N ARG A 46 14.88 -3.39 -12.96
CA ARG A 46 16.20 -3.13 -13.55
C ARG A 46 17.18 -4.21 -13.09
N PRO A 47 17.93 -4.87 -13.99
CA PRO A 47 18.73 -6.06 -13.65
C PRO A 47 19.72 -5.81 -12.51
N LYS A 48 20.50 -4.74 -12.57
CA LYS A 48 21.47 -4.38 -11.51
C LYS A 48 20.81 -4.10 -10.15
N SER A 49 19.65 -3.45 -10.16
CA SER A 49 18.92 -3.17 -8.91
C SER A 49 18.19 -4.41 -8.41
N ALA A 50 17.71 -5.28 -9.29
CA ALA A 50 17.08 -6.55 -8.97
C ALA A 50 18.06 -7.51 -8.26
N GLU A 51 19.31 -7.57 -8.71
CA GLU A 51 20.38 -8.32 -8.04
C GLU A 51 20.60 -7.82 -6.61
N ILE A 52 20.71 -6.49 -6.41
CA ILE A 52 20.84 -5.89 -5.08
C ILE A 52 19.62 -6.18 -4.20
N ILE A 53 18.42 -6.12 -4.78
CA ILE A 53 17.16 -6.44 -4.07
C ILE A 53 17.19 -7.91 -3.63
N GLN A 54 17.57 -8.82 -4.52
CA GLN A 54 17.65 -10.25 -4.23
C GLN A 54 18.70 -10.56 -3.17
N ASP A 55 19.86 -9.90 -3.20
CA ASP A 55 20.93 -10.05 -2.21
C ASP A 55 20.49 -9.60 -0.81
N VAL A 56 19.84 -8.43 -0.71
CA VAL A 56 19.40 -7.88 0.58
C VAL A 56 18.18 -8.64 1.13
N LEU A 57 17.19 -8.93 0.29
CA LEU A 57 15.91 -9.50 0.73
C LEU A 57 15.91 -11.03 0.76
N GLY A 58 16.76 -11.68 -0.03
CA GLY A 58 16.74 -13.12 -0.29
C GLY A 58 15.67 -13.56 -1.29
N HIS A 59 14.90 -12.62 -1.84
CA HIS A 59 13.84 -12.87 -2.83
C HIS A 59 13.67 -11.65 -3.74
N THR A 60 12.93 -11.82 -4.84
CA THR A 60 12.66 -10.75 -5.79
C THR A 60 11.37 -10.01 -5.45
N LEU A 61 11.34 -8.70 -5.68
CA LEU A 61 10.11 -7.91 -5.58
C LEU A 61 9.33 -8.01 -6.89
N SER A 62 8.09 -8.46 -6.80
CA SER A 62 7.20 -8.52 -7.97
C SER A 62 6.56 -7.16 -8.24
N ARG A 63 6.41 -6.81 -9.51
CA ARG A 63 5.64 -5.63 -9.93
C ARG A 63 4.16 -6.03 -10.12
N PRO A 64 3.18 -5.22 -9.67
CA PRO A 64 1.78 -5.51 -9.91
C PRO A 64 1.50 -5.57 -11.42
N GLY A 65 0.86 -6.65 -11.85
CA GLY A 65 0.44 -6.87 -13.24
C GLY A 65 -1.04 -6.55 -13.43
N GLU A 66 -1.37 -5.86 -14.51
CA GLU A 66 -2.73 -5.39 -14.80
C GLU A 66 -3.75 -6.54 -15.02
N THR A 67 -3.26 -7.74 -15.36
CA THR A 67 -4.09 -8.88 -15.75
C THR A 67 -4.64 -9.71 -14.60
N ARG A 68 -4.18 -9.47 -13.36
CA ARG A 68 -4.64 -10.19 -12.16
C ARG A 68 -5.16 -9.21 -11.13
N TRP A 69 -6.41 -9.38 -10.73
CA TRP A 69 -7.12 -8.47 -9.81
C TRP A 69 -6.44 -8.33 -8.43
N ASN A 70 -5.68 -9.34 -7.99
CA ASN A 70 -4.96 -9.35 -6.71
C ASN A 70 -3.49 -8.95 -6.79
N SER A 71 -2.96 -8.66 -7.97
CA SER A 71 -1.52 -8.44 -8.12
C SER A 71 -1.01 -7.27 -7.27
N LEU A 72 -1.83 -6.23 -7.11
CA LEU A 72 -1.52 -5.09 -6.24
C LEU A 72 -1.44 -5.51 -4.78
N TYR A 73 -2.41 -6.29 -4.31
CA TYR A 73 -2.44 -6.79 -2.94
C TYR A 73 -1.23 -7.67 -2.65
N ASP A 74 -0.94 -8.64 -3.51
CA ASP A 74 0.19 -9.55 -3.35
C ASP A 74 1.53 -8.81 -3.28
N THR A 75 1.69 -7.77 -4.10
CA THR A 75 2.94 -7.00 -4.18
C THR A 75 3.07 -5.97 -3.05
N LEU A 76 1.96 -5.43 -2.56
CA LEU A 76 1.94 -4.63 -1.33
C LEU A 76 2.24 -5.48 -0.09
N GLN A 77 1.72 -6.69 -0.02
CA GLN A 77 2.02 -7.62 1.06
C GLN A 77 3.51 -7.96 1.09
N GLN A 78 4.12 -8.19 -0.07
CA GLN A 78 5.59 -8.35 -0.18
C GLN A 78 6.33 -7.12 0.36
N ILE A 79 5.87 -5.90 0.05
CA ILE A 79 6.46 -4.66 0.58
C ILE A 79 6.29 -4.57 2.11
N SER A 80 5.14 -4.93 2.65
CA SER A 80 4.92 -4.92 4.10
C SER A 80 5.86 -5.88 4.83
N ASN A 81 6.09 -7.07 4.26
CA ASN A 81 6.97 -8.09 4.82
C ASN A 81 8.46 -7.68 4.85
N ILE A 82 8.88 -6.65 4.09
CA ILE A 82 10.27 -6.17 4.08
C ILE A 82 10.49 -4.99 5.02
N LYS A 83 9.53 -4.64 5.89
CA LYS A 83 9.61 -3.51 6.85
C LYS A 83 10.97 -3.46 7.56
N GLU A 84 11.43 -4.59 8.09
CA GLU A 84 12.71 -4.70 8.81
C GLU A 84 13.94 -4.43 7.94
N LYS A 85 13.95 -4.94 6.70
CA LYS A 85 15.08 -4.81 5.76
C LYS A 85 15.00 -3.57 4.88
N SER A 86 13.92 -2.81 4.96
CA SER A 86 13.63 -1.66 4.10
C SER A 86 14.73 -0.60 4.15
N LEU A 87 15.23 -0.27 5.35
CA LEU A 87 16.29 0.73 5.54
C LEU A 87 17.59 0.34 4.84
N LEU A 88 17.99 -0.93 4.96
CA LEU A 88 19.15 -1.47 4.26
C LEU A 88 18.95 -1.45 2.75
N LEU A 89 17.78 -1.85 2.29
CA LEU A 89 17.43 -1.86 0.86
C LEU A 89 17.49 -0.47 0.24
N HIS A 90 16.87 0.52 0.88
CA HIS A 90 16.87 1.90 0.40
C HIS A 90 18.28 2.51 0.37
N ARG A 91 19.12 2.15 1.35
CA ARG A 91 20.53 2.55 1.38
C ARG A 91 21.32 1.93 0.23
N SER A 92 21.18 0.63 0.00
CA SER A 92 21.88 -0.10 -1.09
C SER A 92 21.44 0.37 -2.48
N LEU A 93 20.16 0.74 -2.63
CA LEU A 93 19.62 1.28 -3.89
C LEU A 93 19.82 2.80 -4.07
N ASN A 94 20.40 3.48 -3.08
CA ASN A 94 20.57 4.93 -3.04
C ASN A 94 19.25 5.71 -3.27
N ILE A 95 18.14 5.19 -2.76
CA ILE A 95 16.81 5.79 -2.89
C ILE A 95 16.59 6.72 -1.69
N LYS A 96 16.48 8.02 -1.95
CA LYS A 96 16.25 9.04 -0.90
C LYS A 96 14.85 8.99 -0.29
N ASN A 97 13.86 8.50 -1.04
CA ASN A 97 12.47 8.43 -0.60
C ASN A 97 12.16 7.07 0.03
N THR A 98 12.57 6.90 1.28
CA THR A 98 12.29 5.72 2.10
C THR A 98 10.81 5.67 2.49
N ILE A 99 10.25 4.46 2.57
CA ILE A 99 8.95 4.20 3.19
C ILE A 99 9.12 4.30 4.72
N LYS A 100 8.30 5.12 5.36
CA LYS A 100 8.30 5.33 6.82
C LYS A 100 7.44 4.27 7.49
N GLU A 101 7.63 4.09 8.80
CA GLU A 101 6.85 3.15 9.61
C GLU A 101 5.34 3.36 9.48
N ASN A 102 4.85 4.60 9.64
CA ASN A 102 3.43 4.93 9.50
C ASN A 102 2.85 4.58 8.11
N GLU A 103 3.69 4.55 7.08
CA GLU A 103 3.28 4.18 5.72
C GLU A 103 3.24 2.67 5.53
N PHE A 104 4.09 1.91 6.25
CA PHE A 104 3.97 0.46 6.32
C PHE A 104 2.71 0.04 7.06
N ASP A 105 2.39 0.72 8.16
CA ASP A 105 1.17 0.44 8.93
C ASP A 105 -0.08 0.69 8.06
N TYR A 106 -0.07 1.76 7.24
CA TYR A 106 -1.11 2.03 6.25
C TYR A 106 -1.24 0.95 5.14
N ILE A 107 -0.14 0.29 4.76
CA ILE A 107 -0.17 -0.79 3.77
C ILE A 107 -0.74 -2.08 4.36
N GLN A 108 -0.56 -2.30 5.67
CA GLN A 108 -1.02 -3.50 6.37
C GLN A 108 -2.52 -3.45 6.73
N GLU A 109 -3.07 -2.25 6.86
CA GLU A 109 -4.48 -1.97 7.19
C GLU A 109 -5.48 -2.55 6.16
#